data_AF-A0A5E3X669-F1
#
_entry.id   AF-A0A5E3X669-F1
#
_cell.length_a   1.000
_cell.length_b   1.000
_cell.length_c   1.000
_cell.angle_alpha   90.00
_cell.angle_beta   90.00
_cell.angle_gamma   90.00
#
_symmetry.space_group_name_H-M   'P 1'
#
loop_
_entity.id
_entity.type
_entity.pdbx_description
1 polymer ?
#
loop_
_entity_poly.entity_id
_entity_poly.type
_entity_poly.pdbx_seq_one_letter_code
_entity_poly.pdbx_strand_id
1 'polypeptide(L)'
;MQPGQQPQPSGSYYPQQAEQYAVPPMIVPSQMPMMMPGQQYGQPPNVPQHMLRHGYIAATFGTYGETAYCAFLKCGLGQIPLMFSIPGCTGAYTVAQSVLPHLPYGWRAADGAPVILLDCIIDQTRGPVVPQEVWMPNSPRVYDQHVVRAVLRPPTFFVHTDGSVGLPLPQILSGNFAVNNANAPVDVGRSSIHLHIKIHGYTDRKRQFQTQESGQWIQLRRLVGHVGRAVDKYLREAEPDPEQPVPRLRIGAGGIVPADVVVVGVVHVSSGSWMPILQLTRALA
;
A
#
# COMPACT_ATOMS: atom_id res chain seq x y z
N MET A 1 50.49 -30.83 -19.69
CA MET A 1 49.61 -30.73 -18.51
C MET A 1 50.10 -29.60 -17.63
N GLN A 2 49.33 -28.51 -17.54
CA GLN A 2 49.34 -27.53 -16.43
C GLN A 2 47.98 -26.82 -16.53
N PRO A 3 47.08 -26.93 -15.53
CA PRO A 3 45.76 -26.32 -15.59
C PRO A 3 45.80 -24.86 -15.12
N GLY A 4 45.03 -24.02 -15.81
CA GLY A 4 44.92 -22.58 -15.56
C GLY A 4 44.25 -22.24 -14.24
N GLN A 5 44.77 -21.21 -13.56
CA GLN A 5 44.17 -20.61 -12.38
C GLN A 5 43.00 -19.70 -12.78
N GLN A 6 41.79 -20.05 -12.34
CA GLN A 6 40.66 -19.13 -12.28
C GLN A 6 40.78 -18.27 -11.00
N PRO A 7 40.58 -16.94 -11.07
CA PRO A 7 40.48 -16.12 -9.88
C PRO A 7 39.12 -16.31 -9.19
N GLN A 8 39.16 -16.64 -7.90
CA GLN A 8 37.99 -16.69 -7.01
C GLN A 8 37.40 -15.29 -6.83
N PRO A 9 36.06 -15.11 -6.81
CA PRO A 9 35.46 -13.86 -6.39
C PRO A 9 35.52 -13.74 -4.86
N SER A 10 36.16 -12.66 -4.41
CA SER A 10 36.27 -12.24 -3.03
C SER A 10 34.90 -12.11 -2.36
N GLY A 11 34.70 -12.88 -1.29
CA GLY A 11 33.54 -12.76 -0.41
C GLY A 11 33.51 -11.38 0.25
N SER A 12 32.44 -10.62 -0.01
CA SER A 12 32.11 -9.45 0.79
C SER A 12 31.18 -9.89 1.91
N TYR A 13 31.75 -9.95 3.11
CA TYR A 13 31.05 -10.06 4.38
C TYR A 13 30.10 -8.87 4.54
N TYR A 14 28.80 -9.13 4.58
CA TYR A 14 27.84 -8.22 5.22
C TYR A 14 27.57 -8.74 6.63
N PRO A 15 27.55 -7.87 7.66
CA PRO A 15 27.26 -8.29 9.01
C PRO A 15 25.80 -8.74 9.11
N GLN A 16 25.59 -10.01 9.49
CA GLN A 16 24.32 -10.49 10.02
C GLN A 16 24.10 -9.85 11.40
N GLN A 17 23.47 -8.68 11.43
CA GLN A 17 22.75 -8.24 12.61
C GLN A 17 21.31 -8.72 12.48
N ALA A 18 21.03 -9.87 13.08
CA ALA A 18 19.68 -10.31 13.39
C ALA A 18 19.13 -9.37 14.47
N GLU A 19 18.60 -8.22 14.07
CA GLU A 19 17.71 -7.45 14.93
C GLU A 19 16.45 -8.29 15.13
N GLN A 20 16.24 -8.74 16.37
CA GLN A 20 15.02 -9.41 16.78
C GLN A 20 13.83 -8.48 16.46
N TYR A 21 13.02 -8.88 15.48
CA TYR A 21 11.81 -8.17 15.08
C TYR A 21 10.82 -8.12 16.24
N ALA A 22 10.90 -7.06 17.05
CA ALA A 22 9.85 -6.71 17.99
C ALA A 22 8.68 -6.12 17.19
N VAL A 23 7.69 -6.97 16.89
CA VAL A 23 6.39 -6.54 16.38
C VAL A 23 5.80 -5.55 17.40
N PRO A 24 5.39 -4.33 17.00
CA PRO A 24 4.78 -3.39 17.92
C PRO A 24 3.56 -4.02 18.62
N PRO A 25 3.33 -3.76 19.91
CA PRO A 25 2.19 -4.31 20.62
C PRO A 25 0.89 -3.91 19.91
N MET A 26 0.03 -4.90 19.66
CA MET A 26 -1.31 -4.66 19.14
C MET A 26 -2.05 -3.74 20.11
N ILE A 27 -2.55 -2.63 19.59
CA ILE A 27 -3.26 -1.61 20.36
C ILE A 27 -4.53 -2.24 20.95
N VAL A 28 -4.65 -2.20 22.28
CA VAL A 28 -5.85 -2.66 23.00
C VAL A 28 -6.99 -1.66 22.76
N PRO A 29 -8.18 -2.11 22.31
CA PRO A 29 -9.32 -1.23 22.02
C PRO A 29 -9.78 -0.34 23.19
N SER A 30 -9.42 -0.70 24.43
CA SER A 30 -9.92 -0.08 25.66
C SER A 30 -9.19 1.23 26.07
N GLN A 31 -8.19 1.68 25.32
CA GLN A 31 -7.44 2.92 25.64
C GLN A 31 -7.83 4.14 24.78
N MET A 32 -8.93 4.09 24.03
CA MET A 32 -9.33 5.18 23.14
C MET A 32 -10.66 5.82 23.54
N PRO A 33 -10.78 7.16 23.44
CA PRO A 33 -12.04 7.84 23.68
C PRO A 33 -13.09 7.36 22.68
N MET A 34 -14.22 6.87 23.20
CA MET A 34 -15.38 6.43 22.42
C MET A 34 -15.90 7.58 21.56
N MET A 35 -15.92 7.41 20.24
CA MET A 35 -16.45 8.41 19.30
C MET A 35 -17.98 8.31 19.17
N MET A 36 -18.63 9.47 19.17
CA MET A 36 -20.05 9.63 18.85
C MET A 36 -20.21 9.98 17.35
N PRO A 37 -21.32 9.58 16.69
CA PRO A 37 -21.56 9.93 15.29
C PRO A 37 -21.72 11.46 15.13
N GLY A 38 -20.95 12.07 14.21
CA GLY A 38 -21.14 13.46 13.78
C GLY A 38 -20.03 14.46 14.16
N GLN A 39 -18.91 14.05 14.76
CA GLN A 39 -17.80 14.98 14.96
C GLN A 39 -16.95 15.15 13.69
N GLN A 40 -16.80 16.39 13.24
CA GLN A 40 -15.73 16.79 12.34
C GLN A 40 -14.39 16.48 13.04
N TYR A 41 -13.53 15.72 12.39
CA TYR A 41 -12.17 15.53 12.88
C TYR A 41 -11.49 16.90 12.98
N GLY A 42 -11.19 17.36 14.20
CA GLY A 42 -10.25 18.46 14.38
C GLY A 42 -8.90 18.09 13.76
N GLN A 43 -8.14 19.07 13.25
CA GLN A 43 -6.78 18.83 12.78
C GLN A 43 -5.96 18.19 13.92
N PRO A 44 -5.34 17.01 13.72
CA PRO A 44 -4.47 16.44 14.73
C PRO A 44 -3.26 17.35 14.93
N PRO A 45 -2.76 17.48 16.16
CA PRO A 45 -1.68 18.43 16.48
C PRO A 45 -0.37 18.11 15.76
N ASN A 46 -0.16 16.85 15.38
CA ASN A 46 0.97 16.42 14.56
C ASN A 46 0.46 15.48 13.46
N VAL A 47 0.08 16.05 12.32
CA VAL A 47 -0.47 15.32 11.18
C VAL A 47 0.48 14.23 10.65
N PRO A 48 1.80 14.47 10.47
CA PRO A 48 2.74 13.40 10.09
C PRO A 48 2.72 12.18 11.02
N GLN A 49 2.82 12.42 12.34
CA GLN A 49 2.81 11.33 13.32
C GLN A 49 1.46 10.62 13.35
N HIS A 50 0.36 11.36 13.19
CA HIS A 50 -0.98 10.80 13.09
C HIS A 50 -1.11 9.88 11.86
N MET A 51 -0.60 10.30 10.70
CA MET A 51 -0.57 9.49 9.48
C MET A 51 0.26 8.21 9.66
N LEU A 52 1.45 8.31 10.25
CA LEU A 52 2.30 7.15 10.55
C LEU A 52 1.68 6.16 11.53
N ARG A 53 0.70 6.58 12.33
CA ARG A 53 0.04 5.73 13.32
C ARG A 53 -1.30 5.16 12.84
N HIS A 54 -2.04 5.93 12.04
CA HIS A 54 -3.44 5.64 11.71
C HIS A 54 -3.70 5.53 10.20
N GLY A 55 -2.69 5.74 9.37
CA GLY A 55 -2.76 5.59 7.92
C GLY A 55 -2.67 4.14 7.46
N TYR A 56 -3.32 3.82 6.35
CA TYR A 56 -3.30 2.48 5.77
C TYR A 56 -1.91 2.03 5.34
N ILE A 57 -1.10 2.94 4.79
CA ILE A 57 0.25 2.59 4.28
C ILE A 57 1.16 2.23 5.44
N ALA A 58 1.15 3.04 6.50
CA ALA A 58 1.91 2.76 7.71
C ALA A 58 1.47 1.46 8.39
N ALA A 59 0.17 1.17 8.48
CA ALA A 59 -0.30 -0.10 9.01
C ALA A 59 0.03 -1.30 8.10
N THR A 60 0.14 -1.09 6.79
CA THR A 60 0.54 -2.13 5.84
C THR A 60 2.01 -2.48 5.99
N PHE A 61 2.90 -1.49 5.99
CA PHE A 61 4.36 -1.70 5.94
C PHE A 61 5.08 -1.55 7.28
N GLY A 62 4.35 -1.27 8.37
CA GLY A 62 4.91 -1.13 9.71
C GLY A 62 6.00 -0.06 9.78
N THR A 63 7.18 -0.43 10.27
CA THR A 63 8.35 0.45 10.40
C THR A 63 8.85 0.98 9.05
N TYR A 64 8.52 0.32 7.93
CA TYR A 64 8.85 0.79 6.59
C TYR A 64 7.81 1.76 6.00
N GLY A 65 6.74 2.08 6.74
CA GLY A 65 5.72 3.03 6.31
C GLY A 65 6.32 4.38 5.92
N GLU A 66 7.20 4.94 6.75
CA GLU A 66 7.89 6.21 6.44
C GLU A 66 8.74 6.11 5.17
N THR A 67 9.50 5.03 5.01
CA THR A 67 10.27 4.78 3.78
C THR A 67 9.38 4.71 2.55
N ALA A 68 8.20 4.08 2.65
CA ALA A 68 7.24 4.01 1.55
C ALA A 68 6.70 5.39 1.15
N TYR A 69 6.38 6.26 2.12
CA TYR A 69 5.99 7.64 1.81
C TYR A 69 7.14 8.43 1.17
N CYS A 70 8.33 8.39 1.78
CA CYS A 70 9.52 9.09 1.28
C CYS A 70 9.89 8.67 -0.15
N ALA A 71 9.62 7.42 -0.53
CA ALA A 71 9.92 6.90 -1.86
C ALA A 71 9.19 7.66 -2.98
N PHE A 72 7.93 8.06 -2.78
CA PHE A 72 7.20 8.87 -3.77
C PHE A 72 7.20 10.37 -3.46
N LEU A 73 7.40 10.78 -2.21
CA LEU A 73 7.50 12.20 -1.83
C LEU A 73 8.86 12.84 -2.14
N LYS A 74 9.93 12.03 -2.19
CA LYS A 74 11.33 12.48 -2.34
C LYS A 74 11.84 13.41 -1.23
N CYS A 75 11.12 13.45 -0.11
CA CYS A 75 11.44 14.24 1.07
C CYS A 75 10.83 13.57 2.32
N GLY A 76 11.27 14.00 3.50
CA GLY A 76 10.73 13.50 4.77
C GLY A 76 9.34 14.07 5.06
N LEU A 77 8.49 13.31 5.77
CA LEU A 77 7.12 13.73 6.09
C LEU A 77 7.05 15.03 6.92
N GLY A 78 8.04 15.28 7.78
CA GLY A 78 8.13 16.51 8.56
C GLY A 78 8.47 17.76 7.72
N GLN A 79 8.81 17.60 6.45
CA GLN A 79 9.19 18.70 5.55
C GLN A 79 8.02 19.20 4.70
N ILE A 80 6.87 18.53 4.74
CA ILE A 80 5.69 18.89 3.95
C ILE A 80 4.54 19.35 4.86
N PRO A 81 3.80 20.40 4.48
CA PRO A 81 2.63 20.86 5.22
C PRO A 81 1.45 19.91 4.95
N LEU A 82 1.43 18.78 5.68
CA LEU A 82 0.33 17.83 5.61
C LEU A 82 -0.97 18.42 6.15
N MET A 83 -2.05 18.17 5.43
CA MET A 83 -3.40 18.53 5.82
C MET A 83 -4.21 17.26 6.06
N PHE A 84 -5.04 17.25 7.10
CA PHE A 84 -5.93 16.13 7.39
C PHE A 84 -7.40 16.51 7.26
N SER A 85 -8.24 15.64 6.68
CA SER A 85 -9.70 15.84 6.63
C SER A 85 -10.14 17.19 6.07
N ILE A 86 -9.56 17.61 4.93
CA ILE A 86 -10.01 18.82 4.25
C ILE A 86 -11.43 18.65 3.69
N PRO A 87 -12.18 19.74 3.45
CA PRO A 87 -13.52 19.66 2.85
C PRO A 87 -13.53 18.84 1.56
N GLY A 88 -14.41 17.83 1.50
CA GLY A 88 -14.51 16.89 0.37
C GLY A 88 -13.59 15.65 0.46
N CYS A 89 -12.69 15.59 1.45
CA CYS A 89 -11.77 14.48 1.66
C CYS A 89 -11.68 14.10 3.16
N THR A 90 -12.83 13.82 3.79
CA THR A 90 -12.89 13.42 5.21
C THR A 90 -12.05 12.18 5.48
N GLY A 91 -11.23 12.21 6.53
CA GLY A 91 -10.36 11.09 6.91
C GLY A 91 -9.15 10.88 5.99
N ALA A 92 -8.87 11.80 5.06
CA ALA A 92 -7.72 11.72 4.17
C ALA A 92 -6.55 12.58 4.66
N TYR A 93 -5.33 12.12 4.37
CA TYR A 93 -4.10 12.89 4.50
C TYR A 93 -3.71 13.40 3.12
N THR A 94 -3.56 14.72 3.02
CA THR A 94 -3.36 15.41 1.75
C THR A 94 -2.25 16.44 1.86
N VAL A 95 -1.76 16.87 0.71
CA VAL A 95 -0.86 18.01 0.59
C VAL A 95 -1.25 18.82 -0.65
N ALA A 96 -1.03 20.13 -0.61
CA ALA A 96 -1.26 20.98 -1.76
C ALA A 96 -0.35 20.57 -2.92
N GLN A 97 -0.89 20.49 -4.14
CA GLN A 97 -0.14 20.08 -5.33
C GLN A 97 1.10 20.97 -5.59
N SER A 98 1.04 22.25 -5.23
CA SER A 98 2.15 23.20 -5.37
C SER A 98 3.40 22.83 -4.57
N VAL A 99 3.25 22.04 -3.50
CA VAL A 99 4.37 21.54 -2.69
C VAL A 99 5.11 20.41 -3.41
N LEU A 100 4.40 19.60 -4.19
CA LEU A 100 4.94 18.43 -4.88
C LEU A 100 4.61 18.49 -6.38
N PRO A 101 5.12 19.50 -7.11
CA PRO A 101 4.75 19.74 -8.52
C PRO A 101 5.21 18.62 -9.46
N HIS A 102 6.11 17.74 -9.01
CA HIS A 102 6.61 16.60 -9.78
C HIS A 102 5.65 15.39 -9.79
N LEU A 103 4.66 15.37 -8.89
CA LEU A 103 3.64 14.31 -8.85
C LEU A 103 2.46 14.68 -9.74
N PRO A 104 1.79 13.69 -10.38
CA PRO A 104 0.65 13.97 -11.23
C PRO A 104 -0.53 14.53 -10.43
N TYR A 105 -1.35 15.35 -11.09
CA TYR A 105 -2.60 15.87 -10.55
C TYR A 105 -3.54 14.71 -10.20
N GLY A 106 -3.91 14.61 -8.92
CA GLY A 106 -4.74 13.50 -8.42
C GLY A 106 -6.14 13.90 -8.02
N TRP A 107 -6.27 14.94 -7.20
CA TRP A 107 -7.52 15.24 -6.48
C TRP A 107 -7.80 16.75 -6.44
N ARG A 108 -9.08 17.10 -6.23
CA ARG A 108 -9.52 18.47 -5.97
C ARG A 108 -10.23 18.50 -4.63
N ALA A 109 -9.86 19.46 -3.79
CA ALA A 109 -10.61 19.80 -2.59
C ALA A 109 -11.96 20.42 -2.95
N ALA A 110 -12.86 20.60 -1.97
CA ALA A 110 -14.20 21.16 -2.23
C ALA A 110 -14.19 22.60 -2.78
N ASP A 111 -13.14 23.38 -2.50
CA ASP A 111 -12.90 24.72 -3.05
C ASP A 111 -12.29 24.68 -4.48
N GLY A 112 -12.08 23.49 -5.04
CA GLY A 112 -11.48 23.26 -6.34
C GLY A 112 -9.95 23.23 -6.34
N ALA A 113 -9.28 23.50 -5.20
CA ALA A 113 -7.83 23.53 -5.11
C ALA A 113 -7.23 22.13 -5.38
N PRO A 114 -6.15 22.04 -6.17
CA PRO A 114 -5.52 20.76 -6.48
C PRO A 114 -4.72 20.25 -5.27
N VAL A 115 -5.00 19.00 -4.90
CA VAL A 115 -4.35 18.30 -3.79
C VAL A 115 -3.88 16.92 -4.21
N ILE A 116 -2.91 16.39 -3.48
CA ILE A 116 -2.42 15.02 -3.62
C ILE A 116 -2.88 14.23 -2.41
N LEU A 117 -3.55 13.10 -2.65
CA LEU A 117 -3.92 12.13 -1.62
C LEU A 117 -2.69 11.27 -1.27
N LEU A 118 -2.30 11.28 0.00
CA LEU A 118 -1.12 10.58 0.50
C LEU A 118 -1.47 9.32 1.29
N ASP A 119 -2.56 9.35 2.04
CA ASP A 119 -3.10 8.20 2.76
C ASP A 119 -4.56 8.47 3.19
N CYS A 120 -5.24 7.46 3.70
CA CYS A 120 -6.52 7.55 4.39
C CYS A 120 -6.41 6.98 5.80
N ILE A 121 -7.22 7.48 6.73
CA ILE A 121 -7.37 6.88 8.05
C ILE A 121 -7.99 5.49 7.91
N ILE A 122 -7.47 4.55 8.70
CA ILE A 122 -7.99 3.19 8.74
C ILE A 122 -9.43 3.21 9.25
N ASP A 123 -10.30 2.50 8.55
CA ASP A 123 -11.65 2.24 9.01
C ASP A 123 -11.64 1.25 10.18
N GLN A 124 -11.90 1.77 11.37
CA GLN A 124 -11.86 1.01 12.62
C GLN A 124 -13.10 0.12 12.85
N THR A 125 -14.13 0.22 12.00
CA THR A 125 -15.30 -0.65 12.08
C THR A 125 -15.04 -2.04 11.50
N ARG A 126 -13.91 -2.21 10.80
CA ARG A 126 -13.44 -3.43 10.18
C ARG A 126 -12.33 -4.11 11.00
N GLY A 127 -11.94 -5.28 10.54
CA GLY A 127 -10.75 -5.98 11.02
C GLY A 127 -9.44 -5.24 10.75
N PRO A 128 -8.30 -5.81 11.17
CA PRO A 128 -7.00 -5.19 10.99
C PRO A 128 -6.62 -5.06 9.51
N VAL A 129 -5.77 -4.07 9.22
CA VAL A 129 -5.00 -4.03 7.96
C VAL A 129 -4.08 -5.25 7.93
N VAL A 130 -4.01 -5.92 6.79
CA VAL A 130 -3.15 -7.10 6.62
C VAL A 130 -1.71 -6.60 6.43
N PRO A 131 -0.80 -6.88 7.37
CA PRO A 131 0.56 -6.37 7.29
C PRO A 131 1.34 -7.10 6.19
N GLN A 132 2.10 -6.35 5.43
CA GLN A 132 2.94 -6.85 4.34
C GLN A 132 4.37 -6.31 4.46
N GLU A 133 5.33 -7.11 4.08
CA GLU A 133 6.71 -6.65 3.92
C GLU A 133 6.81 -5.84 2.64
N VAL A 134 7.39 -4.64 2.70
CA VAL A 134 7.56 -3.81 1.50
C VAL A 134 8.46 -4.53 0.50
N TRP A 135 7.99 -4.69 -0.73
CA TRP A 135 8.83 -5.19 -1.81
C TRP A 135 9.78 -4.09 -2.26
N MET A 136 11.08 -4.39 -2.28
CA MET A 136 12.13 -3.49 -2.74
C MET A 136 13.10 -4.23 -3.66
N PRO A 137 13.70 -3.55 -4.66
CA PRO A 137 14.79 -4.13 -5.42
C PRO A 137 16.00 -4.48 -4.55
N ASN A 138 16.49 -5.72 -4.66
CA ASN A 138 17.59 -6.24 -3.82
C ASN A 138 18.97 -5.65 -4.16
N SER A 139 19.15 -5.10 -5.37
CA SER A 139 20.43 -4.53 -5.80
C SER A 139 20.44 -3.02 -5.59
N PRO A 140 21.49 -2.43 -4.98
CA PRO A 140 21.60 -0.98 -4.81
C PRO A 140 21.47 -0.19 -6.12
N ARG A 141 22.02 -0.72 -7.22
CA ARG A 141 21.91 -0.10 -8.54
C ARG A 141 20.47 -0.09 -9.06
N VAL A 142 19.76 -1.21 -8.89
CA VAL A 142 18.36 -1.32 -9.30
C VAL A 142 17.46 -0.47 -8.40
N TYR A 143 17.76 -0.41 -7.10
CA TYR A 143 17.07 0.44 -6.14
C TYR A 143 17.23 1.93 -6.50
N ASP A 144 18.44 2.39 -6.77
CA ASP A 144 18.70 3.78 -7.20
C ASP A 144 17.91 4.11 -8.48
N GLN A 145 17.94 3.23 -9.48
CA GLN A 145 17.26 3.43 -10.75
C GLN A 145 15.73 3.41 -10.62
N HIS A 146 15.16 2.49 -9.84
CA HIS A 146 13.73 2.22 -9.82
C HIS A 146 12.98 2.82 -8.63
N VAL A 147 13.67 3.26 -7.58
CA VAL A 147 13.07 3.88 -6.39
C VAL A 147 13.55 5.32 -6.25
N VAL A 148 14.85 5.55 -6.10
CA VAL A 148 15.39 6.89 -5.79
C VAL A 148 15.15 7.86 -6.94
N ARG A 149 15.64 7.53 -8.14
CA ARG A 149 15.57 8.39 -9.33
C ARG A 149 14.25 8.31 -10.08
N ALA A 150 13.44 7.28 -9.81
CA ALA A 150 12.15 7.11 -10.45
C ALA A 150 11.10 8.06 -9.86
N VAL A 151 10.22 8.60 -10.70
CA VAL A 151 9.02 9.31 -10.25
C VAL A 151 7.95 8.27 -9.92
N LEU A 152 7.88 7.86 -8.66
CA LEU A 152 6.80 7.01 -8.18
C LEU A 152 5.48 7.81 -8.12
N ARG A 153 4.37 7.09 -8.17
CA ARG A 153 3.03 7.68 -8.23
C ARG A 153 2.42 7.66 -6.82
N PRO A 154 1.57 8.66 -6.48
CA PRO A 154 0.80 8.60 -5.25
C PRO A 154 -0.01 7.30 -5.15
N PRO A 155 -0.34 6.83 -3.94
CA PRO A 155 -1.21 5.69 -3.78
C PRO A 155 -2.58 5.93 -4.44
N THR A 156 -3.15 4.86 -4.97
CA THR A 156 -4.51 4.88 -5.54
C THR A 156 -5.44 4.14 -4.60
N PHE A 157 -6.25 4.88 -3.83
CA PHE A 157 -7.29 4.31 -2.98
C PHE A 157 -8.56 4.02 -3.78
N PHE A 158 -9.18 2.88 -3.49
CA PHE A 158 -10.41 2.44 -4.14
C PHE A 158 -11.60 2.90 -3.32
N VAL A 159 -12.13 4.08 -3.64
CA VAL A 159 -13.25 4.67 -2.90
C VAL A 159 -14.56 4.17 -3.49
N HIS A 160 -15.42 3.57 -2.68
CA HIS A 160 -16.76 3.18 -3.08
C HIS A 160 -17.63 4.42 -3.37
N THR A 161 -18.73 4.26 -4.11
CA THR A 161 -19.61 5.39 -4.46
C THR A 161 -20.30 6.06 -3.27
N ASP A 162 -20.36 5.40 -2.11
CA ASP A 162 -20.84 5.98 -0.85
C ASP A 162 -19.75 6.73 -0.06
N GLY A 163 -18.53 6.82 -0.59
CA GLY A 163 -17.40 7.48 0.04
C GLY A 163 -16.57 6.59 0.98
N SER A 164 -16.98 5.35 1.25
CA SER A 164 -16.17 4.41 2.04
C SER A 164 -14.90 3.99 1.28
N VAL A 165 -13.82 3.76 2.02
CA VAL A 165 -12.50 3.41 1.44
C VAL A 165 -12.32 1.90 1.40
N GLY A 166 -12.15 1.36 0.20
CA GLY A 166 -11.93 -0.04 -0.10
C GLY A 166 -13.17 -0.75 -0.65
N LEU A 167 -12.93 -1.86 -1.34
CA LEU A 167 -13.96 -2.66 -1.98
C LEU A 167 -13.86 -4.13 -1.55
N PRO A 168 -14.96 -4.78 -1.11
CA PRO A 168 -14.97 -6.19 -0.77
C PRO A 168 -14.48 -7.05 -1.94
N LEU A 169 -13.53 -7.94 -1.68
CA LEU A 169 -12.95 -8.81 -2.70
C LEU A 169 -14.01 -9.64 -3.45
N PRO A 170 -15.03 -10.23 -2.80
CA PRO A 170 -16.09 -10.97 -3.53
C PRO A 170 -16.87 -10.11 -4.54
N GLN A 171 -17.08 -8.82 -4.24
CA GLN A 171 -17.74 -7.89 -5.16
C GLN A 171 -16.83 -7.57 -6.36
N ILE A 172 -15.53 -7.41 -6.14
CA ILE A 172 -14.56 -7.23 -7.22
C ILE A 172 -14.55 -8.44 -8.16
N LEU A 173 -14.51 -9.65 -7.59
CA LEU A 173 -14.43 -10.90 -8.36
C LEU A 173 -15.68 -11.19 -9.18
N SER A 174 -16.86 -10.82 -8.68
CA SER A 174 -18.11 -10.91 -9.43
C SER A 174 -18.30 -9.79 -10.46
N GLY A 175 -17.47 -8.75 -10.44
CA GLY A 175 -17.61 -7.57 -11.29
C GLY A 175 -18.71 -6.59 -10.83
N ASN A 176 -19.38 -6.91 -9.72
CA ASN A 176 -20.52 -6.17 -9.16
C ASN A 176 -20.05 -5.22 -8.05
N PHE A 177 -19.13 -4.31 -8.38
CA PHE A 177 -18.62 -3.30 -7.45
C PHE A 177 -18.85 -1.90 -7.99
N ALA A 178 -19.17 -0.96 -7.10
CA ALA A 178 -19.33 0.45 -7.44
C ALA A 178 -18.12 1.24 -6.91
N VAL A 179 -17.23 1.66 -7.81
CA VAL A 179 -16.08 2.48 -7.47
C VAL A 179 -16.32 3.91 -7.96
N ASN A 180 -16.06 4.89 -7.11
CA ASN A 180 -16.15 6.30 -7.46
C ASN A 180 -15.17 6.59 -8.62
N ASN A 181 -15.60 7.40 -9.60
CA ASN A 181 -14.82 7.73 -10.79
C ASN A 181 -14.29 6.49 -11.54
N ALA A 182 -15.12 5.46 -11.70
CA ALA A 182 -14.74 4.17 -12.30
C ALA A 182 -13.97 4.24 -13.64
N ASN A 183 -14.29 5.23 -14.47
CA ASN A 183 -13.68 5.42 -15.78
C ASN A 183 -12.49 6.39 -15.76
N ALA A 184 -12.12 6.93 -14.59
CA ALA A 184 -10.99 7.83 -14.48
C ALA A 184 -9.69 7.11 -14.87
N PRO A 185 -8.80 7.78 -15.62
CA PRO A 185 -7.51 7.23 -15.96
C PRO A 185 -6.59 7.28 -14.73
N VAL A 186 -5.96 6.15 -14.41
CA VAL A 186 -4.94 6.04 -13.36
C VAL A 186 -3.57 5.89 -14.02
N ASP A 187 -2.66 6.81 -13.72
CA ASP A 187 -1.27 6.72 -14.17
C ASP A 187 -0.53 5.70 -13.32
N VAL A 188 -0.14 4.59 -13.92
CA VAL A 188 0.66 3.56 -13.25
C VAL A 188 2.15 3.62 -13.64
N GLY A 189 2.53 4.61 -14.44
CA GLY A 189 3.90 4.96 -14.81
C GLY A 189 4.56 4.06 -15.87
N ARG A 190 3.99 2.90 -16.20
CA ARG A 190 4.53 1.95 -17.20
C ARG A 190 3.44 1.20 -17.94
N SER A 191 3.79 0.68 -19.12
CA SER A 191 2.87 -0.08 -19.99
C SER A 191 2.55 -1.45 -19.44
N SER A 192 3.45 -1.96 -18.60
CA SER A 192 3.26 -3.16 -17.82
C SER A 192 3.73 -2.94 -16.40
N ILE A 193 2.93 -3.40 -15.45
CA ILE A 193 3.25 -3.34 -14.02
C ILE A 193 3.14 -4.73 -13.39
N HIS A 194 3.92 -4.91 -12.33
CA HIS A 194 3.88 -6.06 -11.44
C HIS A 194 3.13 -5.69 -10.16
N LEU A 195 2.14 -6.48 -9.77
CA LEU A 195 1.62 -6.46 -8.42
C LEU A 195 2.38 -7.48 -7.58
N HIS A 196 3.00 -7.01 -6.51
CA HIS A 196 3.60 -7.85 -5.47
C HIS A 196 2.63 -7.97 -4.30
N ILE A 197 2.54 -9.15 -3.73
CA ILE A 197 1.77 -9.41 -2.50
C ILE A 197 2.70 -10.23 -1.60
N LYS A 198 3.11 -9.62 -0.49
CA LYS A 198 4.12 -10.17 0.42
C LYS A 198 3.59 -10.09 1.85
N ILE A 199 2.58 -10.91 2.16
CA ILE A 199 2.01 -11.00 3.51
C ILE A 199 3.06 -11.62 4.43
N HIS A 200 3.22 -11.06 5.64
CA HIS A 200 4.20 -11.57 6.61
C HIS A 200 4.03 -13.07 6.84
N GLY A 201 5.13 -13.81 6.72
CA GLY A 201 5.16 -15.26 6.87
C GLY A 201 4.62 -16.07 5.69
N TYR A 202 4.42 -15.44 4.54
CA TYR A 202 4.08 -16.08 3.27
C TYR A 202 5.05 -15.64 2.17
N THR A 203 5.25 -16.53 1.20
CA THR A 203 6.10 -16.25 0.04
C THR A 203 5.58 -15.04 -0.76
N ASP A 204 6.47 -14.15 -1.22
CA ASP A 204 6.12 -13.10 -2.19
C ASP A 204 5.59 -13.73 -3.48
N ARG A 205 4.42 -13.28 -3.92
CA ARG A 205 3.92 -13.60 -5.26
C ARG A 205 3.78 -12.33 -6.05
N LYS A 206 4.24 -12.42 -7.30
CA LYS A 206 4.09 -11.36 -8.29
C LYS A 206 3.12 -11.74 -9.39
N ARG A 207 2.34 -10.77 -9.85
CA ARG A 207 1.50 -10.90 -11.05
C ARG A 207 1.69 -9.70 -11.96
N GLN A 208 1.99 -9.96 -13.22
CA GLN A 208 2.13 -8.92 -14.24
C GLN A 208 0.81 -8.70 -14.99
N PHE A 209 0.51 -7.45 -15.34
CA PHE A 209 -0.52 -7.12 -16.34
C PHE A 209 -0.13 -5.90 -17.17
N GLN A 210 -0.81 -5.74 -18.30
CA GLN A 210 -0.60 -4.65 -19.27
C GLN A 210 -1.66 -3.56 -19.08
N THR A 211 -1.25 -2.31 -19.27
CA THR A 211 -2.12 -1.11 -19.24
C THR A 211 -2.52 -0.77 -20.67
N GLN A 212 -3.80 -0.81 -20.99
CA GLN A 212 -4.22 -1.03 -22.38
C GLN A 212 -4.54 0.23 -23.20
N GLU A 213 -4.26 1.46 -22.75
CA GLU A 213 -4.83 2.65 -23.44
C GLU A 213 -3.85 3.75 -23.86
N SER A 214 -2.59 3.76 -23.40
CA SER A 214 -1.60 4.77 -23.86
C SER A 214 -0.18 4.50 -23.34
N GLY A 215 0.09 3.26 -22.92
CA GLY A 215 1.39 2.83 -22.43
C GLY A 215 1.73 3.22 -20.98
N GLN A 216 0.91 3.99 -20.26
CA GLN A 216 1.11 4.25 -18.82
C GLN A 216 -0.18 4.38 -18.00
N TRP A 217 -1.34 4.41 -18.65
CA TRP A 217 -2.63 4.65 -18.00
C TRP A 217 -3.55 3.44 -18.07
N ILE A 218 -4.35 3.27 -17.02
CA ILE A 218 -5.38 2.25 -16.94
C ILE A 218 -6.64 2.83 -16.28
N GLN A 219 -7.82 2.48 -16.79
CA GLN A 219 -9.08 2.85 -16.13
C GLN A 219 -9.13 2.29 -14.71
N LEU A 220 -9.58 3.10 -13.75
CA LEU A 220 -9.64 2.72 -12.33
C LEU A 220 -10.39 1.40 -12.12
N ARG A 221 -11.57 1.24 -12.74
CA ARG A 221 -12.35 -0.01 -12.66
C ARG A 221 -11.55 -1.24 -13.10
N ARG A 222 -10.74 -1.09 -14.14
CA ARG A 222 -9.91 -2.16 -14.68
C ARG A 222 -8.73 -2.48 -13.76
N LEU A 223 -8.11 -1.45 -13.17
CA LEU A 223 -7.08 -1.61 -12.15
C LEU A 223 -7.64 -2.40 -10.94
N VAL A 224 -8.79 -1.98 -10.41
CA VAL A 224 -9.49 -2.69 -9.32
C VAL A 224 -9.69 -4.16 -9.66
N GLY A 225 -10.21 -4.47 -10.85
CA GLY A 225 -10.41 -5.85 -11.29
C GLY A 225 -9.12 -6.67 -11.39
N HIS A 226 -8.03 -6.08 -11.89
CA HIS A 226 -6.72 -6.75 -11.93
C HIS A 226 -6.16 -7.02 -10.54
N VAL A 227 -6.27 -6.04 -9.64
CA VAL A 227 -5.83 -6.18 -8.25
C VAL A 227 -6.64 -7.26 -7.54
N GLY A 228 -7.98 -7.22 -7.61
CA GLY A 228 -8.84 -8.23 -6.99
C GLY A 228 -8.53 -9.64 -7.47
N ARG A 229 -8.35 -9.86 -8.78
CA ARG A 229 -7.93 -11.17 -9.31
C ARG A 229 -6.53 -11.56 -8.85
N ALA A 230 -5.61 -10.62 -8.66
CA ALA A 230 -4.27 -10.91 -8.15
C ALA A 230 -4.34 -11.36 -6.68
N VAL A 231 -5.15 -10.69 -5.86
CA VAL A 231 -5.37 -11.03 -4.45
C VAL A 231 -6.08 -12.38 -4.30
N ASP A 232 -7.13 -12.66 -5.07
CA ASP A 232 -7.79 -13.98 -5.04
C ASP A 232 -6.83 -15.11 -5.43
N LYS A 233 -6.05 -14.90 -6.50
CA LYS A 233 -5.01 -15.87 -6.89
C LYS A 233 -4.00 -16.08 -5.77
N TYR A 234 -3.53 -15.00 -5.13
CA TYR A 234 -2.62 -15.08 -4.00
C TYR A 234 -3.19 -15.94 -2.87
N LEU A 235 -4.42 -15.66 -2.44
CA LEU A 235 -5.04 -16.37 -1.31
C LEU A 235 -5.24 -17.86 -1.59
N ARG A 236 -5.45 -18.26 -2.85
CA ARG A 236 -5.58 -19.68 -3.25
C ARG A 236 -4.24 -20.41 -3.34
N GLU A 237 -3.18 -19.68 -3.70
CA GLU A 237 -1.83 -20.22 -3.92
C GLU A 237 -0.87 -19.83 -2.79
N ALA A 238 -1.41 -19.36 -1.66
CA ALA A 238 -0.64 -18.88 -0.53
C ALA A 238 0.09 -20.05 0.14
N GLU A 239 1.41 -19.98 0.12
CA GLU A 239 2.29 -20.96 0.75
C GLU A 239 3.05 -20.26 1.88
N PRO A 240 2.99 -20.78 3.13
CA PRO A 240 3.79 -20.26 4.22
C PRO A 240 5.26 -20.18 3.83
N ASP A 241 5.92 -19.11 4.23
CA ASP A 241 7.36 -18.97 4.04
C ASP A 241 8.08 -19.94 4.99
N PRO A 242 8.87 -20.91 4.48
CA PRO A 242 9.58 -21.86 5.34
C PRO A 242 10.69 -21.20 6.16
N GLU A 243 11.21 -20.05 5.74
CA GLU A 243 12.30 -19.34 6.42
C GLU A 243 11.77 -18.37 7.49
N GLN A 244 10.53 -17.89 7.34
CA GLN A 244 9.93 -16.89 8.25
C GLN A 244 8.48 -17.21 8.64
N PRO A 245 8.15 -18.39 9.18
CA PRO A 245 6.77 -18.75 9.48
C PRO A 245 6.19 -17.89 10.62
N VAL A 246 5.23 -17.01 10.31
CA VAL A 246 4.49 -16.23 11.32
C VAL A 246 3.03 -16.68 11.33
N PRO A 247 2.64 -17.65 12.18
CA PRO A 247 1.34 -18.34 12.09
C PRO A 247 0.13 -17.50 12.54
N ARG A 248 0.31 -16.23 12.94
CA ARG A 248 -0.80 -15.38 13.41
C ARG A 248 -1.77 -15.01 12.28
N LEU A 249 -1.29 -14.95 11.04
CA LEU A 249 -2.08 -14.63 9.86
C LEU A 249 -2.27 -15.87 9.00
N ARG A 250 -3.02 -16.87 9.48
CA ARG A 250 -3.28 -18.07 8.67
C ARG A 250 -4.15 -17.70 7.46
N ILE A 251 -3.72 -18.07 6.26
CA ILE A 251 -4.51 -18.00 5.02
C ILE A 251 -5.14 -19.38 4.75
N GLY A 252 -6.39 -19.41 4.28
CA GLY A 252 -7.13 -20.63 3.96
C GLY A 252 -8.08 -21.07 5.06
N ALA A 253 -8.41 -22.37 5.11
CA ALA A 253 -9.41 -22.91 6.03
C ALA A 253 -9.11 -22.54 7.50
N GLY A 254 -10.10 -21.97 8.21
CA GLY A 254 -9.94 -21.49 9.58
C GLY A 254 -9.11 -20.21 9.74
N GLY A 255 -8.73 -19.58 8.63
CA GLY A 255 -7.94 -18.35 8.58
C GLY A 255 -8.59 -17.30 7.69
N ILE A 256 -7.78 -16.48 7.01
CA ILE A 256 -8.18 -15.46 6.05
C ILE A 256 -8.60 -16.16 4.76
N VAL A 257 -9.86 -15.96 4.36
CA VAL A 257 -10.40 -16.41 3.07
C VAL A 257 -10.83 -15.19 2.23
N PRO A 258 -11.09 -15.35 0.91
CA PRO A 258 -11.47 -14.22 0.07
C PRO A 258 -12.68 -13.40 0.57
N ALA A 259 -13.62 -14.04 1.27
CA ALA A 259 -14.78 -13.37 1.87
C ALA A 259 -14.41 -12.41 3.01
N ASP A 260 -13.24 -12.57 3.62
CA ASP A 260 -12.77 -11.75 4.72
C ASP A 260 -12.03 -10.49 4.25
N VAL A 261 -11.79 -10.30 2.95
CA VAL A 261 -10.85 -9.29 2.45
C VAL A 261 -11.55 -8.11 1.80
N VAL A 262 -11.15 -6.91 2.20
CA VAL A 262 -11.40 -5.64 1.52
C VAL A 262 -10.11 -5.16 0.86
N VAL A 263 -10.16 -4.89 -0.44
CA VAL A 263 -9.06 -4.30 -1.19
C VAL A 263 -9.17 -2.77 -1.09
N VAL A 264 -8.25 -2.16 -0.34
CA VAL A 264 -8.29 -0.73 0.01
C VAL A 264 -7.74 0.15 -1.12
N GLY A 265 -6.71 -0.31 -1.80
CA GLY A 265 -6.03 0.46 -2.83
C GLY A 265 -4.72 -0.19 -3.25
N VAL A 266 -3.85 0.57 -3.90
CA VAL A 266 -2.50 0.16 -4.29
C VAL A 266 -1.48 1.27 -4.04
N VAL A 267 -0.26 0.87 -3.69
CA VAL A 267 0.89 1.76 -3.46
C VAL A 267 1.99 1.46 -4.49
N HIS A 268 2.58 2.50 -5.09
CA HIS A 268 3.69 2.36 -6.02
C HIS A 268 5.00 2.25 -5.21
N VAL A 269 5.57 1.05 -5.12
CA VAL A 269 6.76 0.79 -4.27
C VAL A 269 8.08 0.92 -5.04
N SER A 270 8.04 0.78 -6.37
CA SER A 270 9.20 0.91 -7.26
C SER A 270 8.70 1.02 -8.70
N SER A 271 9.46 1.63 -9.60
CA SER A 271 9.06 1.86 -10.98
C SER A 271 8.66 0.56 -11.69
N GLY A 272 7.36 0.39 -11.91
CA GLY A 272 6.77 -0.81 -12.52
C GLY A 272 6.28 -1.87 -11.52
N SER A 273 6.34 -1.61 -10.21
CA SER A 273 5.96 -2.52 -9.14
C SER A 273 5.02 -1.82 -8.14
N TRP A 274 3.87 -2.43 -7.91
CA TRP A 274 2.81 -1.94 -7.03
C TRP A 274 2.46 -3.00 -5.99
N MET A 275 1.96 -2.58 -4.84
CA MET A 275 1.48 -3.48 -3.79
C MET A 275 0.06 -3.10 -3.38
N PRO A 276 -0.87 -4.07 -3.22
CA PRO A 276 -2.20 -3.76 -2.74
C PRO A 276 -2.18 -3.49 -1.24
N ILE A 277 -3.09 -2.63 -0.80
CA ILE A 277 -3.44 -2.45 0.61
C ILE A 277 -4.67 -3.33 0.88
N LEU A 278 -4.59 -4.16 1.91
CA LEU A 278 -5.65 -5.11 2.26
C LEU A 278 -6.10 -4.86 3.69
N GLN A 279 -7.40 -4.97 3.93
CA GLN A 279 -7.98 -4.93 5.27
C GLN A 279 -8.96 -6.07 5.44
N LEU A 280 -9.02 -6.65 6.64
CA LEU A 280 -9.99 -7.70 6.94
C LEU A 280 -11.36 -7.13 7.29
N THR A 281 -12.44 -7.83 6.97
CA THR A 281 -13.81 -7.47 7.37
C THR A 281 -14.10 -7.78 8.83
N ARG A 282 -13.28 -8.61 9.47
CA ARG A 282 -13.45 -9.09 10.85
C ARG A 282 -12.12 -9.10 11.61
N ALA A 283 -12.21 -9.10 12.93
CA ALA A 283 -11.06 -9.34 13.78
C ALA A 283 -10.46 -10.75 13.53
N LEU A 284 -9.15 -10.85 13.74
CA LEU A 284 -8.47 -12.15 13.84
C LEU A 284 -8.81 -12.76 15.20
N ALA A 285 -9.23 -14.03 15.17
CA ALA A 285 -9.49 -14.82 16.37
C ALA A 285 -8.18 -15.33 16.98
#